data_AF-A0A0J7K2T5-F1
#
_entry.id   AF-A0A0J7K2T5-F1
#
_cell.length_a   1.000
_cell.length_b   1.000
_cell.length_c   1.000
_cell.angle_alpha   90.00
_cell.angle_beta   90.00
_cell.angle_gamma   90.00
#
_symmetry.space_group_name_H-M   'P 1'
#
loop_
_entity.id
_entity.type
_entity.pdbx_description
1 polymer ?
#
loop_
_entity_poly.entity_id
_entity_poly.type
_entity_poly.pdbx_seq_one_letter_code
_entity_poly.pdbx_strand_id
1 'polypeptide(L)'
;KYIQENQRILHESKLSHPTLDNICSIAQSCGFTGKLTGFGGGFVYILLPPSTQEEQIRNLSTKLKAEGFNVTTTSVSCSGVRIDD
;
A
#
# COMPACT_ATOMS: atom_id res chain seq x y z
N LYS A 1 -7.47 -9.28 -5.19
CA LYS A 1 -8.30 -10.24 -4.42
C LYS A 1 -7.69 -10.56 -3.05
N TYR A 2 -6.60 -11.34 -2.94
CA TYR A 2 -6.08 -11.79 -1.63
C TYR A 2 -5.62 -10.66 -0.70
N ILE A 3 -5.01 -9.60 -1.23
CA ILE A 3 -4.58 -8.44 -0.43
C ILE A 3 -5.78 -7.77 0.24
N GLN A 4 -6.86 -7.56 -0.51
CA GLN A 4 -8.09 -6.94 -0.02
C GLN A 4 -8.74 -7.81 1.06
N GLU A 5 -8.83 -9.11 0.83
CA GLU A 5 -9.42 -10.05 1.78
C GLU A 5 -8.62 -10.10 3.08
N ASN A 6 -7.30 -10.14 2.99
CA ASN A 6 -6.47 -10.12 4.19
C ASN A 6 -6.58 -8.78 4.95
N GLN A 7 -6.75 -7.64 4.26
CA GLN A 7 -7.01 -6.37 4.94
C GLN A 7 -8.38 -6.38 5.63
N ARG A 8 -9.41 -6.95 5.00
CA ARG A 8 -10.75 -7.12 5.60
C ARG A 8 -10.69 -7.94 6.89
N ILE A 9 -10.01 -9.10 6.85
CA ILE A 9 -9.84 -9.98 8.03
C ILE A 9 -9.13 -9.23 9.17
N LEU A 10 -8.09 -8.44 8.85
CA LEU A 10 -7.38 -7.65 9.87
C LEU A 10 -8.26 -6.58 10.51
N HIS A 11 -9.06 -5.88 9.70
CA HIS A 11 -10.02 -4.90 10.19
C HIS A 11 -11.06 -5.55 11.11
N GLU A 12 -11.69 -6.64 10.68
CA GLU A 12 -12.71 -7.37 11.45
C GLU A 12 -12.15 -7.98 12.74
N SER A 13 -10.88 -8.39 12.72
CA SER A 13 -10.17 -8.91 13.89
C SER A 13 -9.69 -7.81 14.85
N LYS A 14 -9.99 -6.53 14.59
CA LYS A 14 -9.52 -5.36 15.36
C LYS A 14 -7.99 -5.26 15.40
N LEU A 15 -7.33 -5.71 14.33
CA LEU A 15 -5.88 -5.64 14.11
C LEU A 15 -5.50 -4.55 13.09
N SER A 16 -6.48 -3.75 12.64
CA SER A 16 -6.26 -2.56 11.80
C SER A 16 -6.34 -1.27 12.62
N HIS A 17 -6.01 -0.15 11.98
CA HIS A 17 -6.11 1.19 12.54
C HIS A 17 -6.84 2.11 11.55
N PRO A 18 -7.73 3.03 12.00
CA PRO A 18 -8.51 3.89 11.10
C PRO A 18 -7.66 4.66 10.08
N THR A 19 -6.46 5.11 10.46
CA THR A 19 -5.50 5.76 9.55
C THR A 19 -5.07 4.83 8.40
N LEU A 20 -4.83 3.55 8.67
CA LEU A 20 -4.42 2.57 7.66
C LEU A 20 -5.61 2.17 6.78
N ASP A 21 -6.80 2.09 7.36
CA ASP A 21 -8.04 1.85 6.63
C ASP A 21 -8.34 3.04 5.68
N ASN A 22 -8.06 4.28 6.09
CA ASN A 22 -8.16 5.45 5.22
C ASN A 22 -7.20 5.34 4.02
N ILE A 23 -5.94 4.97 4.25
CA ILE A 23 -4.97 4.74 3.15
C ILE A 23 -5.49 3.67 2.18
N CYS A 24 -6.04 2.56 2.71
CA CYS A 24 -6.62 1.50 1.88
C CYS A 24 -7.85 1.97 1.10
N SER A 25 -8.69 2.83 1.68
CA SER A 25 -9.84 3.43 1.02
C SER A 25 -9.43 4.37 -0.12
N ILE A 26 -8.44 5.24 0.11
CA ILE A 26 -7.86 6.12 -0.92
C ILE A 26 -7.30 5.28 -2.07
N ALA A 27 -6.56 4.22 -1.77
CA ALA A 27 -6.02 3.30 -2.78
C ALA A 27 -7.14 2.66 -3.62
N GLN A 28 -8.21 2.19 -2.99
CA GLN A 28 -9.38 1.63 -3.66
C GLN A 28 -10.07 2.67 -4.57
N SER A 29 -10.19 3.93 -4.13
CA SER A 29 -10.75 5.01 -4.95
C SER A 29 -9.93 5.30 -6.22
N CYS A 30 -8.67 4.88 -6.26
CA CYS A 30 -7.77 5.00 -7.39
C CYS A 30 -7.64 3.70 -8.21
N GLY A 31 -8.42 2.66 -7.88
CA GLY A 31 -8.38 1.37 -8.56
C GLY A 31 -7.28 0.41 -8.08
N PHE A 32 -6.67 0.68 -6.92
CA PHE A 32 -5.61 -0.15 -6.34
C PHE A 32 -6.09 -0.89 -5.09
N THR A 33 -5.27 -1.84 -4.63
CA THR A 33 -5.53 -2.55 -3.38
C THR A 33 -4.31 -2.44 -2.47
N GLY A 34 -4.54 -1.98 -1.24
CA GLY A 34 -3.53 -1.92 -0.19
C GLY A 34 -3.88 -2.81 1.00
N LYS A 35 -2.86 -3.09 1.80
CA LYS A 35 -2.98 -3.80 3.07
C LYS A 35 -1.91 -3.30 4.04
N LEU A 36 -2.25 -3.27 5.33
CA LEU A 36 -1.28 -2.96 6.38
C LEU A 36 -0.15 -4.01 6.44
N THR A 37 1.06 -3.55 6.71
CA THR A 37 2.26 -4.37 6.87
C THR A 37 2.97 -4.05 8.19
N GLY A 38 3.58 -5.08 8.77
CA GLY A 38 4.16 -5.03 10.11
C GLY A 38 3.14 -5.19 11.23
N PHE A 39 3.64 -5.55 12.42
CA PHE A 39 2.84 -5.62 13.64
C PHE A 39 2.69 -4.20 14.22
N GLY A 40 1.47 -3.79 14.56
CA GLY A 40 1.20 -2.47 15.17
C GLY A 40 0.89 -1.32 14.19
N GLY A 41 0.94 -1.54 12.87
CA GLY A 41 0.29 -0.64 11.92
C GLY A 41 1.07 0.61 11.47
N GLY A 42 2.37 0.49 11.21
CA GLY A 42 3.19 1.63 10.75
C GLY A 42 3.05 1.98 9.27
N PHE A 43 2.73 1.00 8.41
CA PHE A 43 2.75 1.18 6.96
C PHE A 43 1.64 0.39 6.26
N VAL A 44 1.26 0.87 5.07
CA VAL A 44 0.43 0.14 4.11
C VAL A 44 1.25 -0.06 2.85
N TYR A 45 1.28 -1.28 2.32
CA TYR A 45 1.78 -1.50 0.97
C TYR A 45 0.59 -1.54 0.01
N ILE A 46 0.74 -0.90 -1.14
CA ILE A 46 -0.27 -0.87 -2.21
C ILE A 46 0.33 -1.58 -3.41
N LEU A 47 -0.35 -2.60 -3.91
CA LEU A 47 0.14 -3.36 -5.07
C LEU A 47 -0.14 -2.58 -6.36
N LEU A 48 0.91 -2.39 -7.17
CA LEU A 48 0.83 -1.83 -8.50
C LEU A 48 0.84 -2.98 -9.54
N PRO A 49 -0.25 -3.21 -10.28
CA PRO A 49 -0.24 -4.16 -11.39
C PRO A 49 0.82 -3.82 -12.46
N PRO A 50 1.36 -4.79 -13.21
CA PRO A 50 2.35 -4.53 -14.26
C PRO A 50 1.90 -3.54 -15.34
N SER A 51 0.59 -3.44 -15.58
CA SER A 51 -0.02 -2.52 -16.54
C SER A 51 -0.31 -1.13 -15.98
N THR A 52 0.16 -0.82 -14.77
CA THR A 52 -0.11 0.47 -14.14
C THR A 52 0.65 1.59 -14.86
N GLN A 53 -0.06 2.62 -15.27
CA GLN A 53 0.54 3.80 -15.90
C GLN A 53 1.11 4.74 -14.84
N GLU A 54 2.20 5.45 -15.16
CA GLU A 54 2.83 6.42 -14.25
C GLU A 54 1.85 7.49 -13.77
N GLU A 55 0.92 7.93 -14.63
CA GLU A 55 -0.10 8.89 -14.25
C GLU A 55 -1.01 8.38 -13.12
N GLN A 56 -1.35 7.10 -13.13
CA GLN A 56 -2.16 6.49 -12.07
C GLN A 56 -1.38 6.43 -10.74
N ILE A 57 -0.07 6.12 -10.80
CA ILE A 57 0.83 6.15 -9.64
C ILE A 57 0.94 7.56 -9.09
N ARG A 58 1.09 8.57 -9.97
CA ARG A 58 1.14 9.98 -9.59
C ARG A 58 -0.15 10.43 -8.93
N ASN A 59 -1.30 10.11 -9.51
CA ASN A 59 -2.61 10.43 -8.95
C ASN A 59 -2.79 9.83 -7.54
N LEU A 60 -2.49 8.54 -7.37
CA LEU A 60 -2.52 7.87 -6.07
C LEU A 60 -1.60 8.57 -5.06
N SER A 61 -0.36 8.83 -5.45
CA SER A 61 0.65 9.46 -4.59
C SER A 61 0.23 10.87 -4.16
N THR A 62 -0.34 11.65 -5.07
CA THR A 62 -0.83 13.01 -4.77
C THR A 62 -1.96 12.97 -3.76
N LYS A 63 -2.95 12.07 -3.92
CA LYS A 63 -4.05 11.94 -2.95
C LYS A 63 -3.56 11.54 -1.56
N LEU A 64 -2.63 10.58 -1.48
CA LEU A 64 -2.06 10.15 -0.20
C LEU A 64 -1.26 11.28 0.47
N LYS A 65 -0.45 12.01 -0.29
CA LYS A 65 0.32 13.15 0.24
C LYS A 65 -0.57 14.31 0.67
N ALA A 66 -1.68 14.56 -0.03
CA ALA A 66 -2.66 15.59 0.35
C ALA A 66 -3.31 15.29 1.72
N GLU A 67 -3.44 14.01 2.07
CA GLU A 67 -3.92 13.54 3.38
C GLU A 67 -2.79 13.49 4.44
N GLY A 68 -1.59 13.94 4.11
CA GLY A 68 -0.45 14.00 5.03
C GLY A 68 0.39 12.73 5.12
N PHE A 69 0.19 11.75 4.22
CA PHE A 69 0.97 10.51 4.23
C PHE A 69 2.26 10.60 3.41
N ASN A 70 3.32 9.99 3.91
CA ASN A 70 4.54 9.76 3.14
C ASN A 70 4.35 8.58 2.17
N VAL A 71 4.87 8.72 0.96
CA VAL A 71 4.74 7.71 -0.11
C VAL A 71 6.11 7.42 -0.71
N THR A 72 6.44 6.13 -0.79
CA THR A 72 7.65 5.62 -1.44
C THR A 72 7.25 4.50 -2.39
N THR A 73 7.60 4.65 -3.67
CA THR A 73 7.47 3.58 -4.66
C THR A 73 8.69 2.67 -4.56
N THR A 74 8.47 1.36 -4.44
CA THR A 74 9.55 0.38 -4.33
C THR A 74 9.14 -0.96 -4.94
N SER A 75 10.12 -1.84 -5.16
CA SER A 75 9.91 -3.24 -5.54
C SER A 75 10.01 -4.15 -4.31
N VAL A 76 9.34 -5.29 -4.37
CA VAL A 76 9.38 -6.35 -3.34
C VAL A 76 10.12 -7.55 -3.93
N SER A 77 10.76 -8.36 -3.09
CA SER A 77 11.52 -9.55 -3.49
C SER A 77 12.79 -9.24 -4.31
N CYS A 78 13.60 -8.29 -3.82
CA CYS A 78 14.88 -7.94 -4.42
C CYS A 78 15.95 -9.02 -4.22
N SER A 79 17.11 -8.84 -4.87
CA SER A 79 18.20 -9.82 -4.99
C SER A 79 18.89 -10.26 -3.69
N GLY A 80 18.50 -9.76 -2.52
CA GLY A 80 19.23 -9.99 -1.27
C GLY A 80 20.63 -9.39 -1.31
N VAL A 81 21.59 -10.03 -0.62
CA VAL A 81 22.98 -9.57 -0.53
C VAL A 81 23.68 -9.70 -1.88
N ARG A 82 24.42 -8.67 -2.28
CA ARG A 82 25.30 -8.63 -3.46
C ARG A 82 26.67 -8.09 -3.07
N ILE A 83 27.70 -8.56 -3.76
CA ILE A 83 29.01 -7.92 -3.81
C ILE A 83 29.07 -7.31 -5.20
N ASP A 84 29.12 -5.99 -5.27
CA ASP A 84 29.26 -5.25 -6.52
C ASP A 84 30.76 -4.95 -6.74
N ASP A 85 31.21 -4.93 -8.00
CA ASP A 85 32.61 -4.71 -8.39
C ASP A 85 33.09 -3.26 -8.14
#